data_AF-A0A4Y5RDL8-F1
#
_entry.id   AF-A0A4Y5RDL8-F1
#
_cell.length_a   1.000
_cell.length_b   1.000
_cell.length_c   1.000
_cell.angle_alpha   90.00
_cell.angle_beta   90.00
_cell.angle_gamma   90.00
#
_symmetry.space_group_name_H-M   'P 1'
#
loop_
_entity.id
_entity.type
_entity.pdbx_description
1 polymer ?
#
loop_
_entity_poly.entity_id
_entity_poly.type
_entity_poly.pdbx_seq_one_letter_code
_entity_poly.pdbx_strand_id
1 'polypeptide(L)'
;MKAALVLVSALVVIAVAAAEEKFTTKYDNVDLDAIMANDRLFGKYAECLLDDDEAKCTADGKELKTAIPDALSNECAKCNEKQKEGTKKVLRHLINKKPELWQKLKAKYDPEGVYTKKYEDREKELH
;
A
#
# COMPACT_ATOMS: atom_id res chain seq x y z
N MET A 1 16.45 56.61 33.94
CA MET A 1 16.78 56.24 32.55
C MET A 1 17.88 55.18 32.53
N LYS A 2 17.51 53.88 32.48
CA LYS A 2 18.36 52.79 31.96
C LYS A 2 17.40 51.72 31.45
N ALA A 3 17.24 51.64 30.13
CA ALA A 3 16.28 50.77 29.47
C ALA A 3 16.75 49.31 29.59
N ALA A 4 15.87 48.45 30.10
CA ALA A 4 16.04 47.01 30.05
C ALA A 4 15.76 46.55 28.61
N LEU A 5 16.81 46.17 27.89
CA LEU A 5 16.68 45.49 26.60
C LEU A 5 16.32 44.03 26.89
N VAL A 6 15.02 43.76 26.98
CA VAL A 6 14.51 42.38 27.05
C VAL A 6 14.49 41.81 25.64
N LEU A 7 15.31 40.78 25.47
CA LEU A 7 15.38 39.87 24.33
C LEU A 7 13.99 39.40 23.90
N VAL A 8 13.60 39.71 22.67
CA VAL A 8 12.51 39.01 21.97
C VAL A 8 13.07 38.49 20.66
N SER A 9 13.72 37.33 20.74
CA SER A 9 14.02 36.50 19.58
C SER A 9 12.71 35.93 19.05
N ALA A 10 12.15 36.53 18.00
CA ALA A 10 11.02 35.98 17.28
C ALA A 10 11.46 34.72 16.53
N LEU A 11 11.24 33.55 17.15
CA LEU A 11 11.27 32.25 16.47
C LEU A 11 10.06 32.20 15.53
N VAL A 12 10.29 32.55 14.26
CA VAL A 12 9.35 32.28 13.19
C VAL A 12 9.37 30.77 12.94
N VAL A 13 8.43 30.05 13.56
CA VAL A 13 8.18 28.65 13.25
C VAL A 13 7.44 28.64 11.92
N ILE A 14 8.18 28.44 10.83
CA ILE A 14 7.59 28.16 9.52
C ILE A 14 7.00 26.76 9.61
N ALA A 15 5.69 26.66 9.84
CA ALA A 15 4.96 25.42 9.69
C ALA A 15 4.94 25.07 8.19
N VAL A 16 5.89 24.24 7.76
CA VAL A 16 5.84 23.61 6.44
C VAL A 16 4.68 22.62 6.50
N ALA A 17 3.52 23.01 5.95
CA ALA A 17 2.47 22.06 5.64
C ALA A 17 3.03 21.14 4.55
N ALA A 18 3.60 20.00 4.97
CA ALA A 18 3.95 18.93 4.05
C ALA A 18 2.63 18.50 3.37
N ALA A 19 2.47 18.80 2.09
CA ALA A 19 1.39 18.21 1.32
C ALA A 19 1.58 16.69 1.39
N GLU A 20 0.62 15.99 2.00
CA GLU A 20 0.66 14.53 2.02
C GLU A 20 0.52 14.03 0.57
N GLU A 21 1.61 13.54 -0.02
CA GLU A 21 1.56 12.89 -1.32
C GLU A 21 0.67 11.64 -1.21
N LYS A 22 -0.45 11.60 -1.94
CA LYS A 22 -1.36 10.45 -1.99
C LYS A 22 -1.15 9.67 -3.28
N PHE A 23 -1.45 8.36 -3.24
CA PHE A 23 -1.48 7.56 -4.45
C PHE A 23 -2.60 8.03 -5.40
N THR A 24 -2.41 7.79 -6.70
CA THR A 24 -3.41 8.16 -7.70
C THR A 24 -4.75 7.47 -7.45
N THR A 25 -5.84 8.18 -7.68
CA THR A 25 -7.21 7.64 -7.54
C THR A 25 -7.77 7.14 -8.87
N LYS A 26 -6.98 7.19 -9.95
CA LYS A 26 -7.39 6.84 -11.31
C LYS A 26 -8.00 5.44 -11.43
N TYR A 27 -7.54 4.51 -10.60
CA TYR A 27 -7.93 3.09 -10.65
C TYR A 27 -8.81 2.66 -9.46
N ASP A 28 -9.31 3.59 -8.64
CA ASP A 28 -10.12 3.27 -7.45
C ASP A 28 -11.49 2.65 -7.77
N ASN A 29 -11.91 2.68 -9.03
CA ASN A 29 -13.16 2.08 -9.50
C ASN A 29 -12.94 0.77 -10.29
N VAL A 30 -11.73 0.20 -10.26
CA VAL A 30 -11.48 -1.14 -10.79
C VAL A 30 -12.29 -2.17 -10.00
N ASP A 31 -12.99 -3.06 -10.70
CA ASP A 31 -13.80 -4.10 -10.09
C ASP A 31 -12.94 -5.26 -9.57
N LEU A 32 -12.56 -5.16 -8.30
CA LEU A 32 -11.76 -6.18 -7.62
C LEU A 32 -12.50 -7.53 -7.51
N ASP A 33 -13.83 -7.55 -7.44
CA ASP A 33 -14.59 -8.80 -7.37
C ASP A 33 -14.51 -9.55 -8.70
N ALA A 34 -14.73 -8.84 -9.80
CA ALA A 34 -14.63 -9.43 -11.13
C ALA A 34 -13.22 -9.97 -11.41
N ILE A 35 -12.17 -9.25 -10.95
CA ILE A 35 -10.79 -9.71 -11.08
C ILE A 35 -10.54 -10.98 -10.26
N MET A 36 -10.88 -10.98 -8.96
CA MET A 36 -10.62 -12.13 -8.08
C MET A 36 -11.50 -13.34 -8.41
N ALA A 37 -12.68 -13.15 -8.99
CA ALA A 37 -13.55 -14.24 -9.45
C ALA A 37 -13.05 -14.90 -10.75
N ASN A 38 -12.14 -14.26 -11.49
CA ASN A 38 -11.61 -14.75 -12.75
C ASN A 38 -10.14 -15.17 -12.59
N ASP A 39 -9.91 -16.47 -12.39
CA ASP A 39 -8.58 -17.04 -12.18
C ASP A 39 -7.57 -16.67 -13.27
N ARG A 40 -8.00 -16.55 -14.53
CA ARG A 40 -7.13 -16.16 -15.64
C ARG A 40 -6.70 -14.70 -15.50
N LEU A 41 -7.64 -13.81 -15.20
CA LEU A 41 -7.36 -12.38 -15.04
C LEU A 41 -6.52 -12.14 -13.79
N PHE A 42 -6.92 -12.70 -12.65
CA PHE A 42 -6.16 -12.64 -11.41
C PHE A 42 -4.74 -13.18 -11.57
N GLY A 43 -4.58 -14.29 -12.30
CA GLY A 43 -3.28 -14.86 -12.64
C GLY A 43 -2.38 -13.88 -13.40
N LYS A 44 -2.93 -13.03 -14.29
CA LYS A 44 -2.15 -12.02 -15.00
C LYS A 44 -1.65 -10.90 -14.09
N TYR A 45 -2.46 -10.47 -13.12
CA TYR A 45 -1.99 -9.54 -12.08
C TYR A 45 -0.92 -10.18 -11.21
N ALA A 46 -1.13 -11.43 -10.79
CA ALA A 46 -0.14 -12.18 -10.01
C ALA A 46 1.20 -12.33 -10.75
N GLU A 47 1.16 -12.70 -12.03
CA GLU A 47 2.34 -12.76 -12.90
C GLU A 47 3.05 -11.40 -12.94
N CYS A 48 2.32 -10.31 -13.19
CA CYS A 48 2.88 -8.95 -13.21
C CYS A 48 3.61 -8.59 -11.89
N LEU A 49 2.98 -8.89 -10.75
CA LEU A 49 3.54 -8.57 -9.43
C LEU A 49 4.75 -9.46 -9.08
N LEU A 50 4.77 -10.71 -9.54
CA LEU A 50 5.87 -11.64 -9.28
C LEU A 50 7.04 -11.49 -10.26
N ASP A 51 6.80 -11.03 -11.48
CA ASP A 51 7.84 -10.77 -12.48
C ASP A 51 8.73 -9.61 -12.02
N ASP A 52 10.00 -9.59 -12.41
CA ASP A 52 10.89 -8.47 -12.14
C ASP A 52 10.64 -7.32 -13.13
N ASP A 53 10.17 -7.66 -14.34
CA ASP A 53 9.84 -6.68 -15.36
C ASP A 53 8.35 -6.31 -15.37
N GLU A 54 8.03 -5.17 -15.99
CA GLU A 54 6.66 -4.68 -16.14
C GLU A 54 6.05 -4.97 -17.53
N ALA A 55 6.76 -5.71 -18.38
CA ALA A 55 6.42 -5.88 -19.79
C ALA A 55 5.00 -6.46 -20.01
N LYS A 56 4.55 -7.31 -19.10
CA LYS A 56 3.24 -8.00 -19.17
C LYS A 56 2.16 -7.35 -18.30
N CYS A 57 2.51 -6.28 -17.59
CA CYS A 57 1.59 -5.60 -16.68
C CYS A 57 0.63 -4.68 -17.44
N THR A 58 -0.64 -4.70 -17.07
CA THR A 58 -1.61 -3.65 -17.41
C THR A 58 -1.24 -2.34 -16.72
N ALA A 59 -1.78 -1.21 -17.18
CA ALA A 59 -1.43 0.09 -16.63
C ALA A 59 -1.75 0.24 -15.12
N ASP A 60 -2.86 -0.34 -14.67
CA ASP A 60 -3.24 -0.42 -13.26
C ASP A 60 -2.39 -1.42 -12.48
N GLY A 61 -2.01 -2.54 -13.11
CA GLY A 61 -1.08 -3.51 -12.51
C GLY A 61 0.31 -2.92 -12.26
N LYS A 62 0.80 -2.05 -13.15
CA LYS A 62 2.06 -1.31 -12.96
C LYS A 62 1.96 -0.36 -11.78
N GLU A 63 0.90 0.45 -11.74
CA GLU A 63 0.67 1.37 -10.63
C GLU A 63 0.65 0.63 -9.28
N LEU A 64 -0.08 -0.49 -9.21
CA LEU A 64 -0.10 -1.35 -8.03
C LEU A 64 1.29 -1.89 -7.68
N LYS A 65 2.02 -2.42 -8.66
CA LYS A 65 3.37 -2.96 -8.48
C LYS A 65 4.34 -1.93 -7.90
N THR A 66 4.32 -0.71 -8.44
CA THR A 66 5.16 0.40 -7.97
C THR A 66 4.74 0.89 -6.58
N ALA A 67 3.44 0.89 -6.27
CA ALA A 67 2.93 1.38 -4.99
C ALA A 67 3.17 0.42 -3.82
N ILE A 68 3.21 -0.90 -4.04
CA ILE A 68 3.29 -1.91 -2.97
C ILE A 68 4.47 -1.68 -2.01
N PRO A 69 5.74 -1.50 -2.46
CA PRO A 69 6.86 -1.32 -1.54
C PRO A 69 6.70 -0.09 -0.63
N ASP A 70 6.26 1.03 -1.19
CA ASP A 70 6.01 2.26 -0.43
C ASP A 70 4.85 2.06 0.54
N ALA A 71 3.73 1.48 0.08
CA ALA A 71 2.56 1.20 0.91
C ALA A 71 2.86 0.22 2.07
N LEU A 72 3.77 -0.75 1.87
CA LEU A 72 4.23 -1.60 2.95
C LEU A 72 5.07 -0.78 3.93
N SER A 73 6.11 -0.09 3.46
CA SER A 73 7.04 0.66 4.32
C SER A 73 6.41 1.77 5.17
N ASN A 74 5.29 2.36 4.71
CA ASN A 74 4.59 3.44 5.39
C ASN A 74 3.19 3.08 5.91
N GLU A 75 2.87 1.78 5.97
CA GLU A 75 1.56 1.28 6.40
C GLU A 75 0.37 1.90 5.63
N CYS A 76 0.54 2.12 4.32
CA CYS A 76 -0.45 2.70 3.43
C CYS A 76 -0.84 4.14 3.83
N ALA A 77 0.09 4.93 4.40
CA ALA A 77 -0.17 6.32 4.78
C ALA A 77 -0.64 7.20 3.61
N LYS A 78 -0.20 6.86 2.39
CA LYS A 78 -0.58 7.54 1.14
C LYS A 78 -1.88 7.00 0.52
N CYS A 79 -2.45 5.93 1.07
CA CYS A 79 -3.66 5.31 0.56
C CYS A 79 -4.91 6.05 1.05
N ASN A 80 -5.90 6.14 0.17
CA ASN A 80 -7.25 6.54 0.58
C ASN A 80 -8.05 5.36 1.14
N GLU A 81 -9.26 5.62 1.62
CA GLU A 81 -10.10 4.58 2.25
C GLU A 81 -10.50 3.47 1.27
N LYS A 82 -10.82 3.78 0.01
CA LYS A 82 -11.13 2.76 -1.01
C LYS A 82 -9.95 1.83 -1.27
N GLN A 83 -8.74 2.38 -1.36
CA GLN A 83 -7.50 1.61 -1.55
C GLN A 83 -7.22 0.72 -0.35
N LYS A 84 -7.41 1.22 0.88
CA LYS A 84 -7.28 0.41 2.10
C LYS A 84 -8.30 -0.73 2.15
N GLU A 85 -9.55 -0.47 1.82
CA GLU A 85 -10.60 -1.49 1.75
C GLU A 85 -10.33 -2.53 0.66
N GLY A 86 -9.93 -2.08 -0.53
CA GLY A 86 -9.53 -2.94 -1.64
C GLY A 86 -8.36 -3.84 -1.28
N THR A 87 -7.32 -3.30 -0.66
CA THR A 87 -6.16 -4.06 -0.18
C THR A 87 -6.57 -5.12 0.84
N LYS A 88 -7.38 -4.78 1.85
CA LYS A 88 -7.89 -5.76 2.83
C LYS A 88 -8.62 -6.92 2.14
N LYS A 89 -9.46 -6.59 1.16
CA LYS A 89 -10.25 -7.56 0.41
C LYS A 89 -9.37 -8.52 -0.40
N VAL A 90 -8.41 -7.98 -1.14
CA VAL A 90 -7.47 -8.77 -1.94
C VAL A 90 -6.58 -9.63 -1.06
N LEU A 91 -6.06 -9.09 0.05
CA LEU A 91 -5.28 -9.85 1.03
C LEU A 91 -6.08 -11.03 1.59
N ARG A 92 -7.34 -10.81 1.99
CA ARG A 92 -8.20 -11.89 2.49
C ARG A 92 -8.41 -12.98 1.46
N HIS A 93 -8.59 -12.62 0.18
CA HIS A 93 -8.70 -13.60 -0.90
C HIS A 93 -7.39 -14.36 -1.10
N LEU A 94 -6.23 -13.68 -1.11
CA LEU A 94 -4.91 -14.30 -1.23
C LEU A 94 -4.66 -15.31 -0.11
N ILE A 95 -4.86 -14.91 1.15
CA ILE A 95 -4.63 -15.75 2.33
C ILE A 95 -5.53 -16.98 2.31
N ASN A 96 -6.84 -16.80 2.07
CA ASN A 96 -7.82 -17.88 2.23
C ASN A 96 -8.01 -18.76 0.99
N LYS A 97 -7.80 -18.21 -0.22
CA LYS A 97 -8.11 -18.91 -1.48
C LYS A 97 -6.89 -19.19 -2.34
N LYS A 98 -5.78 -18.47 -2.16
CA LYS A 98 -4.57 -18.59 -2.99
C LYS A 98 -3.29 -18.62 -2.13
N PRO A 99 -3.18 -19.52 -1.13
CA PRO A 99 -2.10 -19.50 -0.14
C PRO A 99 -0.70 -19.65 -0.77
N GLU A 100 -0.54 -20.45 -1.83
CA GLU A 100 0.74 -20.59 -2.52
C GLU A 100 1.20 -19.29 -3.19
N LEU A 101 0.27 -18.58 -3.83
CA LEU A 101 0.55 -17.28 -4.43
C LEU A 101 0.86 -16.24 -3.35
N TRP A 102 0.12 -16.28 -2.24
CA TRP A 102 0.38 -15.43 -1.08
C TRP A 102 1.82 -15.59 -0.58
N GLN A 103 2.30 -16.83 -0.43
CA GLN A 103 3.69 -17.08 0.00
C GLN A 103 4.73 -16.50 -0.98
N LYS A 104 4.49 -16.61 -2.29
CA LYS A 104 5.39 -16.02 -3.30
C LYS A 104 5.43 -14.50 -3.24
N LEU A 105 4.27 -13.86 -3.11
CA LEU A 105 4.18 -12.40 -3.02
C LEU A 105 4.88 -11.88 -1.76
N LYS A 106 4.69 -12.54 -0.61
CA LYS A 106 5.39 -12.21 0.62
C LYS A 106 6.90 -12.32 0.48
N ALA A 107 7.39 -13.43 -0.07
CA ALA A 107 8.82 -13.61 -0.27
C ALA A 107 9.46 -12.50 -1.13
N LYS A 108 8.70 -11.92 -2.06
CA LYS A 108 9.15 -10.82 -2.93
C LYS A 108 9.08 -9.45 -2.26
N TYR A 109 7.96 -9.12 -1.61
CA TYR A 109 7.67 -7.77 -1.14
C TYR A 109 7.92 -7.55 0.36
N ASP A 110 7.94 -8.62 1.15
CA ASP A 110 8.13 -8.59 2.60
C ASP A 110 8.98 -9.79 3.05
N PRO A 111 10.25 -9.89 2.60
CA PRO A 111 11.11 -11.04 2.91
C PRO A 111 11.41 -11.17 4.41
N GLU A 112 11.34 -10.07 5.17
CA GLU A 112 11.50 -10.06 6.62
C GLU A 112 10.21 -10.44 7.38
N GLY A 113 9.07 -10.49 6.68
CA GLY A 113 7.78 -10.89 7.24
C GLY A 113 7.15 -9.89 8.22
N VAL A 114 7.65 -8.66 8.26
CA VAL A 114 7.23 -7.62 9.22
C VAL A 114 5.76 -7.26 9.01
N TYR A 115 5.35 -7.06 7.75
CA TYR A 115 4.00 -6.61 7.41
C TYR A 115 3.02 -7.78 7.31
N THR A 116 3.48 -8.89 6.74
CA THR A 116 2.77 -10.16 6.65
C THR A 116 2.19 -10.55 8.00
N LYS A 117 3.03 -10.56 9.04
CA LYS A 117 2.62 -10.98 10.37
C LYS A 117 1.49 -10.11 10.90
N LYS A 118 1.61 -8.78 10.74
CA LYS A 118 0.57 -7.82 11.13
C LYS A 118 -0.77 -8.08 10.42
N TYR A 119 -0.75 -8.43 9.14
CA TYR A 119 -1.97 -8.71 8.40
C TYR A 119 -2.57 -10.09 8.69
N GLU A 120 -1.74 -11.12 8.82
CA GLU A 120 -2.19 -12.48 9.16
C GLU A 120 -2.73 -12.54 10.60
N ASP A 121 -2.13 -11.85 11.55
CA ASP A 121 -2.62 -11.78 12.93
C ASP A 121 -3.96 -11.05 12.99
N ARG A 122 -4.11 -9.92 12.29
CA ARG A 122 -5.39 -9.22 12.16
C ARG A 122 -6.48 -10.04 11.47
N GLU A 123 -6.11 -10.91 10.52
CA GLU A 123 -7.08 -11.77 9.84
C GLU A 123 -7.58 -12.87 10.78
N LYS A 124 -6.68 -13.48 11.56
CA LYS A 124 -7.02 -14.44 12.61
C LYS A 124 -7.87 -13.84 13.74
N GLU A 125 -7.67 -12.58 14.09
CA GLU A 125 -8.50 -11.87 15.08
C GLU A 125 -9.94 -11.58 14.60
N LEU A 126 -10.16 -11.61 13.28
CA LEU A 126 -11.46 -11.36 12.65
C LEU A 126 -12.24 -12.66 12.33
N HIS A 127 -11.70 -13.81 12.74
CA HIS A 127 -12.25 -15.16 12.55
C HIS A 127 -12.40 -15.88 13.89
#